data_AF-A0A6U2NDT0-F1
#
_entry.id   AF-A0A6U2NDT0-F1
#
_cell.length_a   1.000
_cell.length_b   1.000
_cell.length_c   1.000
_cell.angle_alpha   90.00
_cell.angle_beta   90.00
_cell.angle_gamma   90.00
#
_symmetry.space_group_name_H-M   'P 1'
#
loop_
_entity.id
_entity.type
_entity.pdbx_description
1 polymer ?
#
loop_
_entity_poly.entity_id
_entity_poly.type
_entity_poly.pdbx_seq_one_letter_code
_entity_poly.pdbx_strand_id
1 'polypeptide(L)'
;MLRQGTTNRNNQSPTQHALSTSVASAQKMGRIQKQKSRRFSRMTSIIFFALLFGMFLIMGSVCLYEYTFQARALISTAVDADERVFSKVNDNIENEAAAASDQKAIVGNEDDSPTFVFHVGPTKTGTTTIQTALSLLNIQGMLAKDNFVYVPRRIIPRIEPCIQKLSIANCSEPCQEEAKASKLCFYYRKADAIISKARENRQNVVYSYEGDVSFEMEKAFQELINGFNVKAVVSYRRYFQWLPSAYNSRYKPDEDRPGRKTLNVWPGSDGGETIPTLGNALEKIYLESDRIANLEGHSFRRLEEISTTYKNVEVINMHDKGKPGLLHDFVCNVMQARSSCEEIINGDRLSNLQENPTSESLRHDQIAIAAYQNGIIDSKKFTRPEVREAIRQHEDELGYTSLNNYPLTCLSRSQIAKLLDNSLQHEKQMLPEFFTASAGEDVLRADFDTPKAQLSFCGVDAEKVINDEAWRGFFEKLEK
;
A
#
# COMPACT_ATOMS: atom_id res chain seq x y z
N MET A 1 -50.02 7.86 -69.30
CA MET A 1 -50.23 8.97 -70.24
C MET A 1 -48.86 9.59 -70.51
N LEU A 2 -48.06 9.14 -71.49
CA LEU A 2 -48.06 9.40 -72.95
C LEU A 2 -47.75 10.85 -73.38
N ARG A 3 -46.68 10.95 -74.20
CA ARG A 3 -46.27 11.95 -75.24
C ARG A 3 -45.40 13.14 -74.79
N GLN A 4 -44.13 13.20 -75.24
CA GLN A 4 -43.60 13.72 -76.54
C GLN A 4 -43.83 15.24 -76.65
N GLY A 5 -42.85 16.14 -76.88
CA GLY A 5 -41.60 16.11 -77.64
C GLY A 5 -41.70 17.12 -78.80
N THR A 6 -40.68 17.99 -79.01
CA THR A 6 -40.27 18.76 -80.24
C THR A 6 -39.58 20.10 -79.85
N THR A 7 -38.27 20.32 -80.06
CA THR A 7 -37.45 20.69 -81.27
C THR A 7 -37.54 22.14 -81.77
N ASN A 8 -36.40 22.87 -81.74
CA ASN A 8 -35.90 23.79 -82.78
C ASN A 8 -34.48 24.27 -82.37
N ARG A 9 -33.36 23.94 -83.05
CA ARG A 9 -32.77 24.35 -84.35
C ARG A 9 -32.25 25.81 -84.46
N ASN A 10 -30.93 25.88 -84.70
CA ASN A 10 -30.13 26.81 -85.53
C ASN A 10 -29.78 28.23 -85.02
N ASN A 11 -28.50 28.51 -84.80
CA ASN A 11 -27.62 29.11 -85.84
C ASN A 11 -26.15 29.25 -85.37
N GLN A 12 -25.22 28.89 -86.25
CA GLN A 12 -23.78 29.15 -86.17
C GLN A 12 -23.45 30.52 -86.77
N SER A 13 -22.41 31.20 -86.27
CA SER A 13 -21.45 31.96 -87.09
C SER A 13 -20.20 32.36 -86.26
N PRO A 14 -19.00 32.45 -86.87
CA PRO A 14 -17.72 32.23 -86.22
C PRO A 14 -16.84 33.50 -86.17
N THR A 15 -16.20 33.77 -85.04
CA THR A 15 -14.94 34.56 -84.97
C THR A 15 -14.48 34.59 -83.52
N GLN A 16 -13.49 33.77 -83.16
CA GLN A 16 -12.53 33.99 -82.07
C GLN A 16 -11.56 32.80 -81.96
N HIS A 17 -10.88 32.48 -83.07
CA HIS A 17 -9.75 31.54 -83.09
C HIS A 17 -8.47 32.31 -83.40
N ALA A 18 -7.94 33.03 -82.40
CA ALA A 18 -6.54 33.50 -82.37
C ALA A 18 -6.23 34.19 -81.03
N LEU A 19 -6.29 33.47 -79.90
CA LEU A 19 -5.70 33.94 -78.63
C LEU A 19 -5.53 32.85 -77.53
N SER A 20 -5.78 31.57 -77.81
CA SER A 20 -5.78 30.52 -76.78
C SER A 20 -4.49 29.69 -76.65
N THR A 21 -3.48 29.89 -77.49
CA THR A 21 -2.26 29.05 -77.47
C THR A 21 -1.06 29.66 -76.72
N SER A 22 -1.08 30.92 -76.28
CA SER A 22 0.02 31.48 -75.46
C SER A 22 -0.20 31.37 -73.95
N VAL A 23 -1.44 31.21 -73.46
CA VAL A 23 -1.75 31.16 -72.02
C VAL A 23 -1.52 29.77 -71.41
N ALA A 24 -1.67 28.70 -72.19
CA ALA A 24 -1.51 27.32 -71.69
C ALA A 24 -0.06 26.94 -71.38
N SER A 25 0.93 27.54 -72.06
CA SER A 25 2.36 27.29 -71.81
C SER A 25 2.88 28.00 -70.55
N ALA A 26 2.43 29.23 -70.30
CA ALA A 26 2.81 30.00 -69.11
C ALA A 26 2.23 29.42 -67.81
N GLN A 27 1.02 28.87 -67.83
CA GLN A 27 0.41 28.25 -66.64
C GLN A 27 1.07 26.92 -66.24
N LYS A 28 1.67 26.18 -67.19
CA LYS A 28 2.33 24.90 -66.90
C LYS A 28 3.72 25.09 -66.28
N MET A 29 4.48 26.13 -66.67
CA MET A 29 5.75 26.46 -66.01
C MET A 29 5.56 27.02 -64.59
N GLY A 30 4.52 27.82 -64.34
CA GLY A 30 4.24 28.37 -63.00
C GLY A 30 3.90 27.31 -61.95
N ARG A 31 3.23 26.21 -62.33
CA ARG A 31 2.90 25.10 -61.40
C ARG A 31 4.13 24.28 -61.01
N ILE A 32 5.10 24.09 -61.91
CA ILE A 32 6.31 23.31 -61.62
C ILE A 32 7.27 24.08 -60.69
N GLN A 33 7.40 25.40 -60.85
CA GLN A 33 8.19 26.22 -59.91
C GLN A 33 7.55 26.30 -58.51
N LYS A 34 6.22 26.43 -58.43
CA LYS A 34 5.51 26.50 -57.13
C LYS A 34 5.59 25.18 -56.34
N GLN A 35 5.69 24.05 -57.04
CA GLN A 35 5.82 22.73 -56.41
C GLN A 35 7.25 22.44 -55.94
N LYS A 36 8.28 22.93 -56.65
CA LYS A 36 9.68 22.85 -56.17
C LYS A 36 9.94 23.76 -54.96
N SER A 37 9.38 24.98 -54.94
CA SER A 37 9.48 25.90 -53.79
C SER A 37 8.87 25.32 -52.51
N ARG A 38 7.71 24.65 -52.59
CA ARG A 38 7.07 24.02 -51.43
C ARG A 38 7.81 22.80 -50.89
N ARG A 39 8.49 22.02 -51.74
CA ARG A 39 9.37 20.93 -51.28
C ARG A 39 10.63 21.45 -50.60
N PHE A 40 11.21 22.54 -51.10
CA PHE A 40 12.41 23.13 -50.51
C PHE A 40 12.13 23.75 -49.13
N SER A 41 10.96 24.41 -48.97
CA SER A 41 10.51 24.96 -47.68
C SER A 41 10.21 23.89 -46.63
N ARG A 42 9.64 22.73 -47.02
CA ARG A 42 9.40 21.63 -46.07
C ARG A 42 10.69 20.94 -45.61
N MET A 43 11.67 20.76 -46.49
CA MET A 43 12.97 20.19 -46.08
C MET A 43 13.73 21.12 -45.13
N THR A 44 13.70 22.43 -45.37
CA THR A 44 14.36 23.39 -44.48
C THR A 44 13.72 23.44 -43.09
N SER A 45 12.38 23.36 -42.99
CA SER A 45 11.72 23.27 -41.67
C SER A 45 12.06 21.98 -40.92
N ILE A 46 12.14 20.82 -41.59
CA ILE A 46 12.47 19.55 -40.91
C ILE A 46 13.91 19.57 -40.38
N ILE A 47 14.86 20.09 -41.17
CA ILE A 47 16.26 20.23 -40.74
C ILE A 47 16.36 21.19 -39.54
N PHE A 48 15.61 22.30 -39.56
CA PHE A 48 15.62 23.26 -38.46
C PHE A 48 15.05 22.68 -37.15
N PHE A 49 13.97 21.90 -37.22
CA PHE A 49 13.41 21.20 -36.05
C PHE A 49 14.35 20.13 -35.51
N ALA A 50 15.02 19.37 -36.39
CA ALA A 50 16.00 18.36 -35.96
C ALA A 50 17.20 18.99 -35.24
N LEU A 51 17.68 20.14 -35.72
CA LEU A 51 18.78 20.88 -35.07
C LEU A 51 18.37 21.47 -33.72
N LEU A 52 17.15 22.04 -33.61
CA LEU A 52 16.62 22.54 -32.34
C LEU A 52 16.43 21.42 -31.31
N PHE A 53 15.91 20.26 -31.74
CA PHE A 53 15.75 19.11 -30.86
C PHE A 53 17.10 18.55 -30.40
N GLY A 54 18.10 18.49 -31.30
CA GLY A 54 19.47 18.13 -30.96
C GLY A 54 20.10 19.07 -29.93
N MET A 55 19.94 20.40 -30.09
CA MET A 55 20.40 21.36 -29.09
C MET A 55 19.72 21.19 -27.73
N PHE A 56 18.41 20.90 -27.71
CA PHE A 56 17.69 20.64 -26.45
C PHE A 56 18.21 19.39 -25.72
N LEU A 57 18.50 18.32 -26.45
CA LEU A 57 19.09 17.11 -25.87
C LEU A 57 20.50 17.36 -25.32
N ILE A 58 21.32 18.14 -26.04
CA ILE A 58 22.67 18.49 -25.59
C ILE A 58 22.61 19.36 -24.34
N MET A 59 21.78 20.40 -24.34
CA MET A 59 21.59 21.29 -23.18
C MET A 59 21.06 20.53 -21.95
N GLY A 60 20.06 19.65 -22.14
CA GLY A 60 19.56 18.80 -21.06
C GLY A 60 20.63 17.86 -20.49
N SER A 61 21.49 17.31 -21.35
CA SER A 61 22.60 16.45 -20.92
C SER A 61 23.66 17.23 -20.13
N VAL A 62 23.98 18.46 -20.54
CA VAL A 62 24.94 19.32 -19.83
C VAL A 62 24.39 19.73 -18.46
N CYS A 63 23.11 20.09 -18.34
CA CYS A 63 22.50 20.40 -17.05
C CYS A 63 22.46 19.18 -16.12
N LEU A 64 22.16 17.98 -16.63
CA LEU A 64 22.22 16.74 -15.85
C LEU A 64 23.66 16.42 -15.39
N TYR A 65 24.66 16.72 -16.22
CA TYR A 65 26.07 16.53 -15.87
C TYR A 65 26.52 17.50 -14.77
N GLU A 66 26.19 18.78 -14.85
CA GLU A 66 26.51 19.74 -13.78
C GLU A 66 25.80 19.40 -12.46
N TYR A 67 24.53 18.99 -12.51
CA TYR A 67 23.78 18.63 -11.30
C TYR A 67 24.36 17.38 -10.62
N THR A 68 24.76 16.39 -11.40
CA THR A 68 25.42 15.17 -10.86
C THR A 68 26.83 15.46 -10.35
N PHE A 69 27.56 16.40 -10.95
CA PHE A 69 28.87 16.83 -10.48
C PHE A 69 28.78 17.58 -9.14
N GLN A 70 27.83 18.52 -9.00
CA GLN A 70 27.60 19.23 -7.73
C GLN A 70 27.14 18.29 -6.60
N ALA A 71 26.26 17.32 -6.92
CA ALA A 71 25.83 16.31 -5.94
C ALA A 71 26.99 15.42 -5.47
N ARG A 72 27.91 15.03 -6.36
CA ARG A 72 29.11 14.26 -5.98
C ARG A 72 30.08 15.06 -5.11
N ALA A 73 30.25 16.35 -5.39
CA ALA A 73 31.10 17.22 -4.56
C ALA A 73 30.55 17.34 -3.12
N LEU A 74 29.23 17.52 -2.97
CA LEU A 74 28.57 17.56 -1.66
C LEU A 74 28.68 16.24 -0.88
N ILE A 75 28.57 15.11 -1.56
CA ILE A 75 28.72 13.78 -0.94
C ILE A 75 30.17 13.54 -0.50
N SER A 76 31.16 13.91 -1.32
CA SER A 76 32.59 13.75 -0.96
C SER A 76 32.96 14.56 0.29
N THR A 77 32.47 15.80 0.40
CA THR A 77 32.75 16.64 1.59
C THR A 77 32.06 16.15 2.86
N ALA A 78 30.95 15.43 2.74
CA ALA A 78 30.26 14.81 3.87
C ALA A 78 30.96 13.53 4.36
N VAL A 79 31.60 12.79 3.45
CA VAL A 79 32.36 11.57 3.77
C VAL A 79 33.71 11.91 4.42
N ASP A 80 34.42 12.94 3.95
CA ASP A 80 35.72 13.36 4.51
C ASP A 80 35.62 14.06 5.89
N ALA A 81 34.41 14.51 6.26
CA ALA A 81 34.12 15.04 7.59
C ALA A 81 33.88 13.92 8.63
N ASP A 82 33.45 12.73 8.18
CA ASP A 82 33.10 11.60 9.04
C ASP A 82 34.34 10.75 9.37
N GLU A 83 35.26 10.53 8.42
CA GLU A 83 36.51 9.77 8.67
C GLU A 83 37.43 10.41 9.72
N ARG A 84 37.40 11.73 9.89
CA ARG A 84 38.21 12.43 10.92
C ARG A 84 37.64 12.34 12.33
N VAL A 85 36.38 11.91 12.48
CA VAL A 85 35.75 11.68 13.79
C VAL A 85 35.99 10.25 14.28
N PHE A 86 36.06 9.28 13.36
CA PHE A 86 36.19 7.85 13.69
C PHE A 86 37.61 7.38 14.05
N SER A 87 38.67 8.13 13.70
CA SER A 87 40.06 7.71 14.01
C SER A 87 40.50 7.94 15.47
N LYS A 88 39.64 8.49 16.34
CA LYS A 88 39.99 8.85 17.73
C LYS A 88 39.33 8.00 18.81
N VAL A 89 38.58 6.97 18.46
CA VAL A 89 37.79 6.18 19.43
C VAL A 89 38.31 4.73 19.58
N ASN A 90 39.36 4.34 18.86
CA ASN A 90 39.71 2.92 18.72
C ASN A 90 40.83 2.38 19.62
N ASP A 91 41.22 3.09 20.67
CA ASP A 91 42.15 2.57 21.68
C ASP A 91 41.43 2.49 23.03
N ASN A 92 41.15 1.25 23.48
CA ASN A 92 40.74 0.82 24.83
C ASN A 92 39.37 0.12 24.92
N ILE A 93 39.17 -1.03 24.27
CA ILE A 93 38.26 -2.07 24.81
C ILE A 93 38.81 -3.46 24.44
N GLU A 94 39.74 -3.96 25.26
CA GLU A 94 39.92 -5.40 25.46
C GLU A 94 39.76 -5.67 26.96
N ASN A 95 38.92 -6.66 27.28
CA ASN A 95 38.60 -7.28 28.58
C ASN A 95 37.17 -7.01 29.05
N GLU A 96 36.27 -7.96 28.72
CA GLU A 96 35.33 -8.65 29.64
C GLU A 96 34.16 -9.24 28.85
N ALA A 97 34.41 -10.40 28.24
CA ALA A 97 33.37 -11.30 27.73
C ALA A 97 33.48 -12.63 28.47
N ALA A 98 32.83 -12.73 29.63
CA ALA A 98 32.59 -14.01 30.30
C ALA A 98 31.52 -13.89 31.41
N ALA A 99 30.23 -14.04 31.05
CA ALA A 99 29.23 -14.74 31.85
C ALA A 99 27.84 -14.63 31.20
N ALA A 100 27.47 -15.62 30.40
CA ALA A 100 26.11 -15.85 29.96
C ALA A 100 25.68 -17.26 30.38
N SER A 101 24.87 -17.37 31.43
CA SER A 101 23.83 -18.39 31.56
C SER A 101 22.90 -18.03 32.72
N ASP A 102 21.71 -17.51 32.41
CA ASP A 102 20.46 -17.94 33.02
C ASP A 102 19.27 -17.24 32.34
N GLN A 103 18.42 -18.05 31.71
CA GLN A 103 17.13 -17.61 31.18
C GLN A 103 16.19 -17.27 32.34
N LYS A 104 15.99 -15.98 32.57
CA LYS A 104 14.73 -15.45 33.10
C LYS A 104 14.47 -14.06 32.52
N ALA A 105 13.96 -14.03 31.29
CA ALA A 105 13.44 -12.80 30.69
C ALA A 105 12.19 -12.36 31.46
N ILE A 106 12.38 -11.33 32.27
CA ILE A 106 11.33 -10.47 32.77
C ILE A 106 11.86 -9.05 32.57
N VAL A 107 11.66 -8.50 31.37
CA VAL A 107 12.03 -7.11 31.07
C VAL A 107 10.98 -6.22 31.71
N GLY A 108 11.32 -5.67 32.87
CA GLY A 108 10.50 -4.75 33.64
C GLY A 108 11.26 -4.40 34.91
N ASN A 109 12.25 -3.51 34.78
CA ASN A 109 12.92 -2.93 35.93
C ASN A 109 12.28 -1.58 36.24
N GLU A 110 11.89 -1.37 37.50
CA GLU A 110 11.50 -0.05 38.05
C GLU A 110 12.71 0.87 38.20
N ASP A 111 13.51 1.00 37.13
CA ASP A 111 14.72 1.80 37.06
C ASP A 111 14.49 3.01 36.15
N ASP A 112 15.25 4.11 36.34
CA ASP A 112 15.27 5.36 35.55
C ASP A 112 15.66 5.15 34.07
N SER A 113 15.61 3.90 33.59
CA SER A 113 15.84 3.49 32.22
C SER A 113 14.80 4.11 31.27
N PRO A 114 15.21 4.57 30.08
CA PRO A 114 14.30 5.12 29.09
C PRO A 114 13.25 4.08 28.64
N THR A 115 12.10 4.56 28.17
CA THR A 115 11.01 3.70 27.71
C THR A 115 11.19 3.33 26.25
N PHE A 116 10.98 2.05 25.91
CA PHE A 116 10.81 1.58 24.54
C PHE A 116 9.33 1.30 24.29
N VAL A 117 8.66 2.15 23.51
CA VAL A 117 7.27 1.96 23.11
C VAL A 117 7.24 1.07 21.86
N PHE A 118 6.82 -0.18 22.05
CA PHE A 118 6.73 -1.18 20.98
C PHE A 118 5.27 -1.39 20.57
N HIS A 119 4.84 -0.70 19.51
CA HIS A 119 3.53 -0.95 18.92
C HIS A 119 3.56 -2.12 17.96
N VAL A 120 2.66 -3.08 18.18
CA VAL A 120 2.38 -4.16 17.23
C VAL A 120 0.90 -4.20 16.94
N GLY A 121 0.55 -3.67 15.77
CA GLY A 121 -0.80 -3.75 15.26
C GLY A 121 -0.82 -4.74 14.11
N PRO A 122 -1.65 -5.79 14.20
CA PRO A 122 -1.88 -6.65 13.05
C PRO A 122 -2.40 -5.85 11.84
N THR A 123 -2.35 -6.45 10.66
CA THR A 123 -2.83 -5.72 9.46
C THR A 123 -4.26 -5.21 9.68
N LYS A 124 -4.55 -4.00 9.19
CA LYS A 124 -5.89 -3.37 9.27
C LYS A 124 -6.39 -2.97 10.67
N THR A 125 -5.48 -2.80 11.63
CA THR A 125 -5.76 -2.20 12.95
C THR A 125 -5.19 -0.78 13.09
N GLY A 126 -4.86 -0.11 11.98
CA GLY A 126 -4.37 1.28 11.98
C GLY A 126 -2.85 1.44 12.12
N THR A 127 -2.09 0.35 12.03
CA THR A 127 -0.61 0.36 12.10
C THR A 127 0.02 1.28 11.06
N THR A 128 -0.45 1.25 9.81
CA THR A 128 0.07 2.14 8.76
C THR A 128 -0.18 3.61 9.11
N THR A 129 -1.32 3.92 9.74
CA THR A 129 -1.66 5.28 10.20
C THR A 129 -0.69 5.73 11.29
N ILE A 130 -0.44 4.90 12.30
CA ILE A 130 0.55 5.16 13.36
C ILE A 130 1.96 5.35 12.78
N GLN A 131 2.41 4.44 11.90
CA GLN A 131 3.73 4.53 11.27
C GLN A 131 3.89 5.81 10.45
N THR A 132 2.85 6.22 9.72
CA THR A 132 2.88 7.44 8.91
C THR A 132 2.94 8.67 9.79
N ALA A 133 2.12 8.73 10.85
CA ALA A 133 2.13 9.81 11.82
C ALA A 133 3.49 9.93 12.51
N LEU A 134 4.07 8.83 13.01
CA LEU A 134 5.40 8.80 13.62
C LEU A 134 6.49 9.31 12.66
N SER A 135 6.44 8.90 11.39
CA SER A 135 7.39 9.38 10.39
C SER A 135 7.27 10.89 10.16
N LEU A 136 6.05 11.44 10.13
CA LEU A 136 5.82 12.87 9.95
C LEU A 136 6.26 13.67 11.17
N LEU A 137 5.88 13.24 12.38
CA LEU A 137 6.30 13.85 13.64
C LEU A 137 7.82 13.84 13.80
N ASN A 138 8.48 12.77 13.37
CA ASN A 138 9.95 12.68 13.35
C ASN A 138 10.57 13.71 12.38
N ILE A 139 10.04 13.82 11.15
CA ILE A 139 10.53 14.78 10.14
C ILE A 139 10.33 16.22 10.62
N GLN A 140 9.23 16.50 11.32
CA GLN A 140 8.95 17.81 11.90
C GLN A 140 9.76 18.11 13.17
N GLY A 141 10.54 17.14 13.68
CA GLY A 141 11.31 17.27 14.92
C GLY A 141 10.46 17.28 16.19
N MET A 142 9.18 16.91 16.12
CA MET A 142 8.29 16.91 17.29
C MET A 142 8.64 15.79 18.28
N LEU A 143 8.99 14.60 17.77
CA LEU A 143 9.44 13.50 18.63
C LEU A 143 10.70 13.88 19.43
N ALA A 144 11.64 14.59 18.80
CA ALA A 144 12.86 15.03 19.48
C ALA A 144 12.58 16.01 20.64
N LYS A 145 11.57 16.89 20.50
CA LYS A 145 11.12 17.78 21.58
C LYS A 145 10.56 17.01 22.78
N ASP A 146 9.99 15.82 22.53
CA ASP A 146 9.44 14.94 23.55
C ASP A 146 10.44 13.88 24.04
N ASN A 147 11.73 14.05 23.71
CA ASN A 147 12.79 13.09 24.03
C ASN A 147 12.55 11.67 23.47
N PHE A 148 11.94 11.58 22.28
CA PHE A 148 11.73 10.33 21.54
C PHE A 148 12.61 10.22 20.31
N VAL A 149 13.11 9.01 20.08
CA VAL A 149 13.77 8.57 18.84
C VAL A 149 12.85 7.57 18.12
N TYR A 150 12.57 7.83 16.85
CA TYR A 150 11.78 6.92 16.01
C TYR A 150 12.67 5.93 15.27
N VAL A 151 12.34 4.64 15.34
CA VAL A 151 12.95 3.60 14.48
C VAL A 151 12.10 3.44 13.21
N PRO A 152 12.62 3.77 12.00
CA PRO A 152 11.87 3.64 10.77
C PRO A 152 11.36 2.22 10.50
N ARG A 153 10.08 2.10 10.11
CA ARG A 153 9.37 0.82 9.89
C ARG A 153 10.07 -0.20 8.97
N ARG A 154 10.99 0.24 8.12
CA ARG A 154 11.68 -0.62 7.14
C ARG A 154 12.98 -1.22 7.68
N ILE A 155 13.44 -0.84 8.87
CA ILE A 155 14.73 -1.29 9.40
C ILE A 155 14.58 -2.71 9.95
N ILE A 156 13.81 -2.89 11.04
CA ILE A 156 13.69 -4.19 11.73
C ILE A 156 13.23 -5.34 10.82
N PRO A 157 12.23 -5.18 9.92
CA PRO A 157 11.80 -6.31 9.08
C PRO A 157 12.87 -6.76 8.08
N ARG A 158 13.88 -5.92 7.82
CA ARG A 158 15.02 -6.27 6.95
C ARG A 158 16.18 -6.91 7.71
N ILE A 159 16.07 -6.99 9.03
CA ILE A 159 17.01 -7.71 9.90
C ILE A 159 16.71 -9.21 9.89
N GLU A 160 15.46 -9.62 9.74
CA GLU A 160 15.05 -11.03 9.83
C GLU A 160 15.88 -11.96 8.92
N PRO A 161 16.16 -11.64 7.64
CA PRO A 161 17.02 -12.51 6.84
C PRO A 161 18.49 -12.52 7.28
N CYS A 162 18.97 -11.51 8.04
CA CYS A 162 20.26 -11.59 8.75
C CYS A 162 20.18 -12.68 9.80
N ILE A 163 19.24 -12.57 10.73
CA ILE A 163 19.08 -13.48 11.88
C ILE A 163 18.87 -14.94 11.44
N GLN A 164 18.08 -15.15 10.39
CA GLN A 164 17.81 -16.49 9.87
C GLN A 164 19.05 -17.14 9.20
N LYS A 165 19.97 -16.33 8.66
CA LYS A 165 21.14 -16.82 7.90
C LYS A 165 22.44 -16.78 8.68
N LEU A 166 22.54 -15.85 9.62
CA LEU A 166 23.68 -15.51 10.43
C LEU A 166 23.15 -15.46 11.86
N SER A 167 23.75 -16.23 12.77
CA SER A 167 23.40 -16.13 14.20
C SER A 167 23.49 -14.67 14.66
N ILE A 168 22.79 -14.30 15.73
CA ILE A 168 22.75 -12.91 16.21
C ILE A 168 24.17 -12.37 16.48
N ALA A 169 25.05 -13.20 17.05
CA ALA A 169 26.46 -12.88 17.26
C ALA A 169 27.20 -12.49 15.96
N ASN A 170 26.87 -13.15 14.84
CA ASN A 170 27.44 -12.87 13.54
C ASN A 170 26.82 -11.64 12.86
N CYS A 171 25.62 -11.20 13.27
CA CYS A 171 25.02 -9.94 12.80
C CYS A 171 25.61 -8.71 13.51
N SER A 172 26.17 -8.87 14.71
CA SER A 172 26.85 -7.81 15.48
C SER A 172 28.33 -7.62 15.13
N GLU A 173 29.03 -8.67 14.70
CA GLU A 173 30.42 -8.57 14.24
C GLU A 173 30.54 -7.87 12.87
N PRO A 174 31.74 -7.37 12.49
CA PRO A 174 31.99 -6.89 11.14
C PRO A 174 31.76 -8.04 10.16
N CYS A 175 30.57 -8.11 9.55
CA CYS A 175 30.21 -9.18 8.62
C CYS A 175 31.26 -9.28 7.51
N GLN A 176 32.04 -10.36 7.54
CA GLN A 176 33.17 -10.54 6.64
C GLN A 176 32.69 -10.60 5.19
N GLU A 177 33.30 -9.73 4.38
CA GLU A 177 33.39 -9.53 2.92
C GLU A 177 32.32 -10.01 1.91
N GLU A 178 31.38 -10.89 2.24
CA GLU A 178 30.31 -11.23 1.29
C GLU A 178 29.31 -10.06 1.18
N ALA A 179 29.25 -9.43 0.00
CA ALA A 179 28.40 -8.27 -0.29
C ALA A 179 26.91 -8.45 0.09
N LYS A 180 26.40 -9.69 0.11
CA LYS A 180 25.02 -10.00 0.53
C LYS A 180 24.85 -10.07 2.05
N ALA A 181 25.81 -10.65 2.77
CA ALA A 181 25.83 -10.62 4.24
C ALA A 181 25.98 -9.19 4.74
N SER A 182 26.86 -8.40 4.10
CA SER A 182 27.06 -6.97 4.38
C SER A 182 25.76 -6.16 4.34
N LYS A 183 24.90 -6.36 3.32
CA LYS A 183 23.62 -5.62 3.20
C LYS A 183 22.57 -6.03 4.24
N LEU A 184 22.59 -7.26 4.74
CA LEU A 184 21.68 -7.72 5.78
C LEU A 184 22.12 -7.21 7.15
N CYS A 185 23.40 -7.33 7.47
CA CYS A 185 23.98 -6.77 8.70
C CYS A 185 23.87 -5.24 8.76
N PHE A 186 23.85 -4.56 7.62
CA PHE A 186 23.60 -3.12 7.55
C PHE A 186 22.33 -2.69 8.29
N TYR A 187 21.22 -3.44 8.18
CA TYR A 187 19.99 -3.08 8.87
C TYR A 187 20.07 -3.34 10.37
N TYR A 188 20.74 -4.42 10.79
CA TYR A 188 20.98 -4.71 12.20
C TYR A 188 21.83 -3.60 12.82
N ARG A 189 22.99 -3.30 12.24
CA ARG A 189 23.88 -2.23 12.70
C ARG A 189 23.20 -0.86 12.70
N LYS A 190 22.33 -0.59 11.73
CA LYS A 190 21.56 0.66 11.71
C LYS A 190 20.53 0.71 12.85
N ALA A 191 19.85 -0.39 13.15
CA ALA A 191 18.94 -0.46 14.30
C ALA A 191 19.71 -0.30 15.61
N ASP A 192 20.78 -1.07 15.77
CA ASP A 192 21.65 -1.01 16.94
C ASP A 192 22.23 0.40 17.15
N ALA A 193 22.78 1.04 16.11
CA ALA A 193 23.30 2.40 16.22
C ALA A 193 22.22 3.42 16.66
N ILE A 194 20.99 3.30 16.16
CA ILE A 194 19.88 4.18 16.59
C ILE A 194 19.50 3.91 18.05
N ILE A 195 19.34 2.63 18.43
CA ILE A 195 18.83 2.22 19.74
C ILE A 195 19.90 2.43 20.82
N SER A 196 21.14 2.01 20.58
CA SER A 196 22.26 2.19 21.50
C SER A 196 22.58 3.68 21.69
N LYS A 197 22.48 4.52 20.65
CA LYS A 197 22.62 5.97 20.82
C LYS A 197 21.50 6.59 21.64
N ALA A 198 20.26 6.17 21.43
CA ALA A 198 19.13 6.60 22.26
C ALA A 198 19.32 6.17 23.72
N ARG A 199 19.84 4.96 23.96
CA ARG A 199 20.16 4.45 25.30
C ARG A 199 21.22 5.31 26.00
N GLU A 200 22.34 5.60 25.33
CA GLU A 200 23.40 6.49 25.84
C GLU A 200 22.87 7.88 26.22
N ASN A 201 22.01 8.43 25.36
CA ASN A 201 21.43 9.75 25.54
C ASN A 201 20.21 9.76 26.49
N ARG A 202 19.81 8.61 27.05
CA ARG A 202 18.60 8.45 27.88
C ARG A 202 17.32 8.96 27.19
N GLN A 203 17.17 8.65 25.91
CA GLN A 203 16.00 9.00 25.11
C GLN A 203 15.04 7.82 25.01
N ASN A 204 13.75 8.11 25.01
CA ASN A 204 12.74 7.10 24.74
C ASN A 204 12.82 6.67 23.27
N VAL A 205 12.42 5.45 22.98
CA VAL A 205 12.37 4.92 21.61
C VAL A 205 10.95 4.52 21.27
N VAL A 206 10.50 4.81 20.06
CA VAL A 206 9.21 4.33 19.54
C VAL A 206 9.39 3.57 18.24
N TYR A 207 8.78 2.38 18.18
CA TYR A 207 8.78 1.52 17.01
C TYR A 207 7.37 0.93 16.80
N SER A 208 6.91 0.93 15.54
CA SER A 208 5.60 0.39 15.16
C SER A 208 5.76 -0.63 14.05
N TYR A 209 5.41 -1.89 14.34
CA TYR A 209 5.54 -3.02 13.43
C TYR A 209 4.18 -3.52 12.92
N GLU A 210 4.13 -3.84 11.62
CA GLU A 210 3.00 -4.48 10.96
C GLU A 210 3.48 -5.83 10.43
N GLY A 211 3.20 -6.91 11.14
CA GLY A 211 3.57 -8.25 10.74
C GLY A 211 3.66 -9.21 11.91
N ASP A 212 3.87 -10.48 11.58
CA ASP A 212 4.21 -11.51 12.55
C ASP A 212 5.72 -11.44 12.83
N VAL A 213 6.13 -11.77 14.06
CA VAL A 213 7.54 -11.79 14.47
C VAL A 213 7.93 -13.24 14.68
N SER A 214 8.92 -13.74 13.93
CA SER A 214 9.46 -15.07 14.18
C SER A 214 10.10 -15.15 15.57
N PHE A 215 10.18 -16.34 16.16
CA PHE A 215 10.80 -16.52 17.48
C PHE A 215 12.24 -15.99 17.53
N GLU A 216 13.03 -16.24 16.48
CA GLU A 216 14.40 -15.78 16.35
C GLU A 216 14.49 -14.26 16.22
N MET A 217 13.54 -13.65 15.49
CA MET A 217 13.45 -12.20 15.39
C MET A 217 13.10 -11.59 16.75
N GLU A 218 12.14 -12.18 17.47
CA GLU A 218 11.74 -11.72 18.81
C GLU A 218 12.94 -11.73 19.77
N LYS A 219 13.75 -12.80 19.75
CA LYS A 219 14.97 -12.87 20.55
C LYS A 219 15.98 -11.78 20.18
N ALA A 220 16.29 -11.62 18.89
CA ALA A 220 17.22 -10.58 18.44
C ALA A 220 16.73 -9.17 18.77
N PHE A 221 15.42 -8.97 18.71
CA PHE A 221 14.78 -7.71 19.07
C PHE A 221 14.90 -7.43 20.57
N GLN A 222 14.69 -8.43 21.42
CA GLN A 222 14.91 -8.31 22.87
C GLN A 222 16.36 -7.94 23.20
N GLU A 223 17.34 -8.53 22.50
CA GLU A 223 18.75 -8.19 22.67
C GLU A 223 19.02 -6.73 22.28
N LEU A 224 18.47 -6.27 21.14
CA LEU A 224 18.61 -4.88 20.68
C LEU A 224 18.03 -3.87 21.67
N ILE A 225 16.86 -4.16 22.25
CA ILE A 225 16.14 -3.24 23.15
C ILE A 225 16.49 -3.45 24.62
N ASN A 226 17.48 -4.30 24.93
CA ASN A 226 17.92 -4.50 26.30
C ASN A 226 18.32 -3.17 26.96
N GLY A 227 18.07 -2.99 28.25
CA GLY A 227 18.30 -1.74 28.96
C GLY A 227 17.23 -0.65 28.75
N PHE A 228 16.08 -0.99 28.14
CA PHE A 228 14.90 -0.13 28.11
C PHE A 228 13.75 -0.74 28.93
N ASN A 229 12.88 0.13 29.43
CA ASN A 229 11.58 -0.23 29.95
C ASN A 229 10.60 -0.41 28.79
N VAL A 230 10.31 -1.66 28.42
CA VAL A 230 9.47 -1.94 27.25
C VAL A 230 7.99 -1.81 27.61
N LYS A 231 7.29 -0.90 26.93
CA LYS A 231 5.83 -0.81 26.89
C LYS A 231 5.35 -1.36 25.55
N ALA A 232 4.81 -2.57 25.56
CA ALA A 232 4.23 -3.18 24.36
C ALA A 232 2.78 -2.71 24.17
N VAL A 233 2.39 -2.44 22.93
CA VAL A 233 1.09 -1.83 22.63
C VAL A 233 0.43 -2.55 21.48
N VAL A 234 -0.79 -3.03 21.69
CA VAL A 234 -1.58 -3.74 20.67
C VAL A 234 -2.81 -2.91 20.32
N SER A 235 -2.96 -2.56 19.04
CA SER A 235 -4.19 -1.90 18.57
C SER A 235 -5.31 -2.92 18.38
N TYR A 236 -6.46 -2.68 19.01
CA TYR A 236 -7.67 -3.49 18.92
C TYR A 236 -8.68 -2.90 17.95
N ARG A 237 -9.14 -3.75 17.03
CA ARG A 237 -10.33 -3.53 16.19
C ARG A 237 -11.28 -4.70 16.34
N ARG A 238 -12.57 -4.43 16.56
CA ARG A 238 -13.64 -5.43 16.60
C ARG A 238 -13.52 -6.42 15.45
N TYR A 239 -13.60 -7.69 15.79
CA TYR A 239 -13.27 -8.79 14.90
C TYR A 239 -14.10 -8.76 13.61
N PHE A 240 -15.42 -8.63 13.72
CA PHE A 240 -16.32 -8.54 12.57
C PHE A 240 -16.04 -7.35 11.64
N GLN A 241 -15.48 -6.24 12.13
CA GLN A 241 -15.12 -5.09 11.30
C GLN A 241 -13.72 -5.23 10.67
N TRP A 242 -12.82 -5.92 11.37
CA TRP A 242 -11.49 -6.25 10.86
C TRP A 242 -11.58 -7.23 9.68
N LEU A 243 -12.44 -8.23 9.78
CA LEU A 243 -12.49 -9.37 8.87
C LEU A 243 -12.74 -8.99 7.38
N PRO A 244 -13.75 -8.17 7.01
CA PRO A 244 -13.90 -7.69 5.63
C PRO A 244 -12.69 -6.88 5.16
N SER A 245 -12.08 -6.10 6.07
CA SER A 245 -10.90 -5.30 5.74
C SER A 245 -9.67 -6.16 5.48
N ALA A 246 -9.50 -7.25 6.23
CA ALA A 246 -8.42 -8.22 6.05
C ALA A 246 -8.60 -9.01 4.74
N TYR A 247 -9.83 -9.49 4.48
CA TYR A 247 -10.20 -10.10 3.20
C TYR A 247 -9.90 -9.19 2.01
N ASN A 248 -10.39 -7.93 2.04
CA ASN A 248 -10.10 -6.96 1.00
C ASN A 248 -8.60 -6.71 0.85
N SER A 249 -7.86 -6.62 1.96
CA SER A 249 -6.40 -6.47 1.92
C SER A 249 -5.72 -7.62 1.19
N ARG A 250 -6.16 -8.86 1.44
CA ARG A 250 -5.55 -10.08 0.91
C ARG A 250 -5.71 -10.16 -0.60
N TYR A 251 -6.91 -9.87 -1.09
CA TYR A 251 -7.27 -10.06 -2.50
C TYR A 251 -7.22 -8.77 -3.33
N LYS A 252 -6.87 -7.62 -2.73
CA LYS A 252 -6.66 -6.39 -3.50
C LYS A 252 -5.48 -6.58 -4.47
N PRO A 253 -5.70 -6.43 -5.79
CA PRO A 253 -4.61 -6.40 -6.76
C PRO A 253 -3.69 -5.22 -6.44
N ASP A 254 -2.40 -5.48 -6.37
CA ASP A 254 -1.39 -4.47 -6.09
C ASP A 254 -0.18 -4.79 -6.97
N GLU A 255 0.00 -4.01 -8.03
CA GLU A 255 1.07 -4.20 -9.01
C GLU A 255 2.47 -4.07 -8.39
N ASP A 256 2.58 -3.29 -7.30
CA ASP A 256 3.83 -3.04 -6.61
C ASP A 256 4.20 -4.16 -5.62
N ARG A 257 3.29 -5.11 -5.37
CA ARG A 257 3.56 -6.27 -4.50
C ARG A 257 3.90 -7.50 -5.36
N PRO A 258 5.15 -8.01 -5.32
CA PRO A 258 5.59 -9.13 -6.16
C PRO A 258 4.71 -10.37 -6.05
N GLY A 259 4.17 -10.66 -4.87
CA GLY A 259 3.28 -11.81 -4.61
C GLY A 259 1.81 -11.60 -4.98
N ARG A 260 1.45 -10.48 -5.61
CA ARG A 260 0.07 -10.17 -6.03
C ARG A 260 -0.10 -9.99 -7.53
N LYS A 261 0.98 -10.22 -8.29
CA LYS A 261 0.94 -10.22 -9.76
C LYS A 261 -0.01 -11.28 -10.30
N THR A 262 -0.16 -12.40 -9.60
CA THR A 262 -1.09 -13.50 -9.91
C THR A 262 -2.56 -13.05 -9.88
N LEU A 263 -2.91 -12.02 -9.11
CA LEU A 263 -4.26 -11.43 -9.09
C LEU A 263 -4.58 -10.58 -10.32
N ASN A 264 -3.58 -10.24 -11.13
CA ASN A 264 -3.77 -9.57 -12.44
C ASN A 264 -3.71 -10.56 -13.61
N VAL A 265 -3.51 -11.85 -13.34
CA VAL A 265 -3.48 -12.91 -14.34
C VAL A 265 -4.80 -13.67 -14.29
N TRP A 266 -5.26 -14.15 -15.44
CA TRP A 266 -6.48 -14.94 -15.54
C TRP A 266 -6.32 -16.29 -14.82
N PRO A 267 -7.33 -16.77 -14.07
CA PRO A 267 -7.27 -18.09 -13.44
C PRO A 267 -6.97 -19.20 -14.45
N GLY A 268 -6.11 -20.16 -14.06
CA GLY A 268 -5.71 -21.27 -14.92
C GLY A 268 -4.66 -20.93 -16.00
N SER A 269 -4.20 -19.68 -16.07
CA SER A 269 -3.06 -19.26 -16.90
C SER A 269 -1.91 -18.77 -16.00
N ASP A 270 -0.66 -19.18 -16.27
CA ASP A 270 0.57 -18.67 -15.64
C ASP A 270 0.51 -18.37 -14.12
N GLY A 271 -0.19 -19.22 -13.35
CA GLY A 271 -0.34 -19.06 -11.89
C GLY A 271 -1.39 -18.06 -11.43
N GLY A 272 -2.31 -17.61 -12.30
CA GLY A 272 -3.40 -16.71 -11.97
C GLY A 272 -4.39 -17.29 -10.95
N GLU A 273 -4.85 -16.45 -10.03
CA GLU A 273 -5.67 -16.83 -8.87
C GLU A 273 -7.12 -16.37 -9.00
N THR A 274 -8.07 -17.18 -8.53
CA THR A 274 -9.47 -16.76 -8.33
C THR A 274 -9.60 -15.95 -7.03
N ILE A 275 -10.62 -15.09 -6.97
CA ILE A 275 -10.99 -14.39 -5.74
C ILE A 275 -12.26 -15.04 -5.19
N PRO A 276 -12.21 -15.78 -4.06
CA PRO A 276 -13.41 -16.34 -3.46
C PRO A 276 -14.31 -15.21 -2.96
N THR A 277 -15.62 -15.45 -2.86
CA THR A 277 -16.50 -14.54 -2.11
C THR A 277 -16.05 -14.49 -0.65
N LEU A 278 -16.39 -13.41 0.08
CA LEU A 278 -16.08 -13.35 1.51
C LEU A 278 -16.67 -14.57 2.24
N GLY A 279 -17.91 -14.96 1.90
CA GLY A 279 -18.54 -16.14 2.46
C GLY A 279 -17.70 -17.42 2.29
N ASN A 280 -17.25 -17.69 1.06
CA ASN A 280 -16.45 -18.87 0.76
C ASN A 280 -15.03 -18.77 1.38
N ALA A 281 -14.45 -17.58 1.42
CA ALA A 281 -13.16 -17.34 2.07
C ALA A 281 -13.23 -17.65 3.57
N LEU A 282 -14.31 -17.22 4.22
CA LEU A 282 -14.56 -17.48 5.63
C LEU A 282 -14.93 -18.93 5.89
N GLU A 283 -15.73 -19.55 5.03
CA GLU A 283 -16.03 -20.97 5.10
C GLU A 283 -14.74 -21.81 5.11
N LYS A 284 -13.81 -21.51 4.18
CA LYS A 284 -12.50 -22.16 4.14
C LYS A 284 -11.69 -21.92 5.42
N ILE A 285 -11.73 -20.70 5.96
CA ILE A 285 -11.04 -20.32 7.20
C ILE A 285 -11.63 -21.02 8.44
N TYR A 286 -12.94 -21.30 8.47
CA TYR A 286 -13.64 -21.81 9.66
C TYR A 286 -14.07 -23.29 9.60
N LEU A 287 -14.14 -23.92 8.43
CA LEU A 287 -14.58 -25.31 8.27
C LEU A 287 -13.44 -26.29 7.98
N GLU A 288 -12.30 -25.85 7.42
CA GLU A 288 -11.19 -26.76 7.07
C GLU A 288 -10.10 -26.87 8.15
N SER A 289 -10.14 -26.05 9.22
CA SER A 289 -9.17 -26.17 10.32
C SER A 289 -9.84 -26.17 11.68
N ASP A 290 -9.68 -27.27 12.43
CA ASP A 290 -9.94 -27.42 13.87
C ASP A 290 -9.09 -26.49 14.77
N ARG A 291 -8.47 -25.46 14.18
CA ARG A 291 -7.70 -24.48 14.92
C ARG A 291 -8.20 -23.09 14.60
N ILE A 292 -8.52 -22.41 15.69
CA ILE A 292 -8.34 -20.97 15.96
C ILE A 292 -7.01 -20.40 15.36
N ALA A 293 -6.10 -21.23 14.85
CA ALA A 293 -4.90 -20.87 14.11
C ALA A 293 -5.11 -19.97 12.88
N ASN A 294 -6.30 -19.90 12.26
CA ASN A 294 -6.54 -18.92 11.19
C ASN A 294 -6.85 -17.48 11.70
N LEU A 295 -6.68 -17.22 13.00
CA LEU A 295 -6.58 -15.87 13.59
C LEU A 295 -5.19 -15.23 13.42
N GLU A 296 -4.29 -15.81 12.61
CA GLU A 296 -3.04 -15.16 12.20
C GLU A 296 -3.34 -13.76 11.65
N GLY A 297 -3.04 -12.76 12.46
CA GLY A 297 -3.26 -11.36 12.13
C GLY A 297 -4.48 -10.67 12.73
N HIS A 298 -5.24 -11.25 13.67
CA HIS A 298 -6.14 -10.45 14.53
C HIS A 298 -5.46 -10.07 15.86
N SER A 299 -5.89 -8.95 16.46
CA SER A 299 -5.30 -8.36 17.66
C SER A 299 -5.32 -9.31 18.86
N PHE A 300 -6.27 -10.22 18.94
CA PHE A 300 -6.39 -11.17 20.05
C PHE A 300 -5.17 -12.10 20.14
N ARG A 301 -4.85 -12.83 19.07
CA ARG A 301 -3.69 -13.72 19.02
C ARG A 301 -2.39 -12.96 19.29
N ARG A 302 -2.28 -11.75 18.72
CA ARG A 302 -1.07 -10.94 18.92
C ARG A 302 -0.91 -10.48 20.36
N LEU A 303 -2.02 -10.17 21.04
CA LEU A 303 -2.00 -9.84 22.46
C LEU A 303 -1.57 -11.05 23.30
N GLU A 304 -2.09 -12.24 23.02
CA GLU A 304 -1.66 -13.47 23.72
C GLU A 304 -0.14 -13.68 23.57
N GLU A 305 0.37 -13.62 22.35
CA GLU A 305 1.81 -13.79 22.06
C GLU A 305 2.67 -12.75 22.81
N ILE A 306 2.34 -11.47 22.67
CA ILE A 306 3.11 -10.38 23.30
C ILE A 306 3.04 -10.44 24.83
N SER A 307 1.91 -10.83 25.40
CA SER A 307 1.72 -10.95 26.85
C SER A 307 2.52 -12.09 27.47
N THR A 308 2.97 -13.07 26.68
CA THR A 308 3.91 -14.10 27.16
C THR A 308 5.34 -13.55 27.35
N THR A 309 5.66 -12.46 26.66
CA THR A 309 7.02 -11.94 26.55
C THR A 309 7.22 -10.65 27.35
N TYR A 310 6.25 -9.74 27.30
CA TYR A 310 6.33 -8.43 27.91
C TYR A 310 5.35 -8.31 29.07
N LYS A 311 5.79 -7.72 30.19
CA LYS A 311 4.92 -7.48 31.35
C LYS A 311 3.98 -6.29 31.17
N ASN A 312 4.50 -5.21 30.58
CA ASN A 312 3.76 -3.98 30.39
C ASN A 312 3.14 -3.97 28.99
N VAL A 313 1.93 -4.49 28.90
CA VAL A 313 1.16 -4.57 27.66
C VAL A 313 -0.08 -3.70 27.77
N GLU A 314 -0.24 -2.81 26.81
CA GLU A 314 -1.39 -1.90 26.72
C GLU A 314 -2.17 -2.18 25.43
N VAL A 315 -3.50 -2.08 25.49
CA VAL A 315 -4.37 -2.27 24.32
C VAL A 315 -5.02 -0.95 23.97
N ILE A 316 -4.79 -0.47 22.74
CA ILE A 316 -5.50 0.71 22.23
C ILE A 316 -6.82 0.25 21.60
N ASN A 317 -7.93 0.65 22.20
CA ASN A 317 -9.26 0.34 21.69
C ASN A 317 -9.72 1.38 20.65
N MET A 318 -9.77 0.99 19.37
CA MET A 318 -10.28 1.86 18.30
C MET A 318 -11.79 2.12 18.36
N HIS A 319 -12.52 1.41 19.21
CA HIS A 319 -13.98 1.50 19.37
C HIS A 319 -14.40 2.29 20.59
N ASP A 320 -13.45 2.80 21.37
CA ASP A 320 -13.73 3.70 22.46
C ASP A 320 -14.08 5.10 21.93
N LYS A 321 -15.37 5.33 21.74
CA LYS A 321 -15.91 6.64 21.31
C LYS A 321 -15.69 7.75 22.35
N GLY A 322 -15.29 7.40 23.58
CA GLY A 322 -14.86 8.37 24.59
C GLY A 322 -13.48 8.97 24.33
N LYS A 323 -12.71 8.41 23.39
CA LYS A 323 -11.37 8.89 23.03
C LYS A 323 -11.38 9.61 21.66
N PRO A 324 -10.51 10.62 21.44
CA PRO A 324 -10.46 11.39 20.18
C PRO A 324 -9.99 10.60 18.95
N GLY A 325 -9.54 9.35 19.12
CA GLY A 325 -9.14 8.45 18.04
C GLY A 325 -7.79 7.76 18.26
N LEU A 326 -7.43 6.87 17.33
CA LEU A 326 -6.24 6.00 17.41
C LEU A 326 -4.94 6.78 17.63
N LEU A 327 -4.68 7.81 16.80
CA LEU A 327 -3.43 8.57 16.87
C LEU A 327 -3.33 9.39 18.16
N HIS A 328 -4.46 9.96 18.61
CA HIS A 328 -4.51 10.67 19.88
C HIS A 328 -4.20 9.70 21.03
N ASP A 329 -4.86 8.55 21.09
CA ASP A 329 -4.61 7.57 22.16
C ASP A 329 -3.14 7.10 22.17
N PHE A 330 -2.59 6.80 20.99
CA PHE A 330 -1.21 6.35 20.86
C PHE A 330 -0.18 7.44 21.27
N VAL A 331 -0.31 8.66 20.75
CA VAL A 331 0.70 9.71 20.97
C VAL A 331 0.52 10.39 22.33
N CYS A 332 -0.72 10.69 22.71
CA CYS A 332 -1.02 11.46 23.91
C CYS A 332 -1.06 10.60 25.18
N ASN A 333 -1.60 9.38 25.12
CA ASN A 333 -1.79 8.55 26.32
C ASN A 333 -0.71 7.49 26.47
N VAL A 334 -0.42 6.73 25.40
CA VAL A 334 0.60 5.67 25.43
C VAL A 334 2.00 6.26 25.51
N MET A 335 2.36 7.15 24.57
CA MET A 335 3.69 7.76 24.50
C MET A 335 3.84 8.94 25.47
N GLN A 336 2.73 9.61 25.82
CA GLN A 336 2.74 10.84 26.63
C GLN A 336 3.64 11.94 26.04
N ALA A 337 3.73 11.98 24.70
CA ALA A 337 4.59 12.89 23.96
C ALA A 337 3.86 14.22 23.75
N ARG A 338 4.06 15.18 24.66
CA ARG A 338 3.26 16.42 24.73
C ARG A 338 3.30 17.26 23.45
N SER A 339 4.49 17.56 22.94
CA SER A 339 4.67 18.41 21.74
C SER A 339 4.08 17.73 20.52
N SER A 340 4.29 16.42 20.41
CA SER A 340 3.74 15.58 19.34
C SER A 340 2.22 15.44 19.45
N CYS A 341 1.68 15.37 20.66
CA CYS A 341 0.25 15.34 20.91
C CYS A 341 -0.40 16.67 20.50
N GLU A 342 0.21 17.81 20.82
CA GLU A 342 -0.26 19.13 20.39
C GLU A 342 -0.30 19.24 18.85
N GLU A 343 0.68 18.67 18.14
CA GLU A 343 0.66 18.57 16.67
C GLU A 343 -0.42 17.63 16.15
N ILE A 344 -0.73 16.53 16.85
CA ILE A 344 -1.85 15.64 16.47
C ILE A 344 -3.21 16.34 16.63
N ILE A 345 -3.36 17.18 17.66
CA ILE A 345 -4.61 17.90 17.93
C ILE A 345 -4.80 19.08 16.98
N ASN A 346 -3.75 19.86 16.72
CA ASN A 346 -3.83 21.13 16.02
C ASN A 346 -3.29 21.11 14.58
N GLY A 347 -2.63 20.03 14.17
CA GLY A 347 -1.90 19.96 12.90
C GLY A 347 -2.77 19.53 11.72
N ASP A 348 -2.93 20.43 10.75
CA ASP A 348 -3.69 20.19 9.50
C ASP A 348 -3.15 19.02 8.65
N ARG A 349 -1.87 18.66 8.81
CA ARG A 349 -1.24 17.58 8.03
C ARG A 349 -1.62 16.18 8.51
N LEU A 350 -1.96 16.04 9.79
CA LEU A 350 -2.24 14.74 10.41
C LEU A 350 -3.74 14.44 10.49
N SER A 351 -4.59 15.47 10.45
CA SER A 351 -6.04 15.33 10.35
C SER A 351 -6.48 14.56 9.09
N ASN A 352 -5.79 14.74 7.97
CA ASN A 352 -6.08 14.05 6.70
C ASN A 352 -5.67 12.57 6.67
N LEU A 353 -4.92 12.06 7.66
CA LEU A 353 -4.52 10.64 7.71
C LEU A 353 -5.66 9.70 8.14
N GLN A 354 -6.81 10.24 8.56
CA GLN A 354 -7.95 9.45 9.02
C GLN A 354 -8.78 8.84 7.87
N GLU A 355 -8.68 9.38 6.65
CA GLU A 355 -9.43 8.86 5.51
C GLU A 355 -8.67 7.74 4.81
N ASN A 356 -9.06 6.49 5.09
CA ASN A 356 -8.71 5.41 4.18
C ASN A 356 -9.50 5.63 2.88
N PRO A 357 -8.84 5.78 1.72
CA PRO A 357 -9.56 5.81 0.45
C PRO A 357 -10.42 4.55 0.36
N THR A 358 -11.66 4.71 -0.10
CA THR A 358 -12.58 3.60 -0.37
C THR A 358 -11.82 2.54 -1.15
N SER A 359 -11.61 1.38 -0.52
CA SER A 359 -10.92 0.27 -1.19
C SER A 359 -11.68 -0.06 -2.46
N GLU A 360 -10.99 -0.08 -3.60
CA GLU A 360 -11.53 -0.63 -4.85
C GLU A 360 -12.23 -1.95 -4.55
N SER A 361 -13.44 -2.08 -5.07
CA SER A 361 -14.27 -3.22 -4.74
C SER A 361 -13.78 -4.44 -5.51
N LEU A 362 -13.52 -5.53 -4.78
CA LEU A 362 -13.18 -6.82 -5.37
C LEU A 362 -14.30 -7.37 -6.28
N ARG A 363 -15.51 -6.78 -6.23
CA ARG A 363 -16.65 -7.19 -7.05
C ARG A 363 -16.36 -7.13 -8.54
N HIS A 364 -15.65 -6.10 -9.01
CA HIS A 364 -15.35 -5.96 -10.44
C HIS A 364 -14.51 -7.13 -10.93
N ASP A 365 -13.57 -7.55 -10.09
CA ASP A 365 -12.68 -8.65 -10.41
C ASP A 365 -13.37 -10.01 -10.30
N GLN A 366 -14.29 -10.17 -9.34
CA GLN A 366 -15.16 -11.35 -9.25
C GLN A 366 -16.05 -11.51 -10.49
N ILE A 367 -16.64 -10.41 -10.96
CA ILE A 367 -17.46 -10.39 -12.19
C ILE A 367 -16.57 -10.71 -13.41
N ALA A 368 -15.37 -10.09 -13.51
CA ALA A 368 -14.44 -10.36 -14.59
C ALA A 368 -14.03 -11.84 -14.66
N ILE A 369 -13.69 -12.43 -13.51
CA ILE A 369 -13.32 -13.84 -13.40
C ILE A 369 -14.48 -14.74 -13.82
N ALA A 370 -15.70 -14.49 -13.34
CA ALA A 370 -16.87 -15.29 -13.69
C ALA A 370 -17.13 -15.24 -15.21
N ALA A 371 -17.07 -14.05 -15.82
CA ALA A 371 -17.22 -13.91 -17.27
C ALA A 371 -16.15 -14.68 -18.04
N TYR A 372 -14.89 -14.61 -17.62
CA TYR A 372 -13.80 -15.37 -18.22
C TYR A 372 -13.99 -16.89 -18.08
N GLN A 373 -14.34 -17.38 -16.88
CA GLN A 373 -14.53 -18.81 -16.63
C GLN A 373 -15.72 -19.41 -17.41
N ASN A 374 -16.72 -18.59 -17.73
CA ASN A 374 -17.84 -18.95 -18.58
C ASN A 374 -17.55 -18.77 -20.09
N GLY A 375 -16.31 -18.43 -20.47
CA GLY A 375 -15.91 -18.28 -21.87
C GLY A 375 -16.45 -17.02 -22.56
N ILE A 376 -17.00 -16.06 -21.81
CA ILE A 376 -17.51 -14.79 -22.32
C ILE A 376 -16.35 -13.86 -22.70
N ILE A 377 -15.25 -13.92 -21.93
CA ILE A 377 -14.05 -13.12 -22.16
C ILE A 377 -12.95 -13.99 -22.79
N ASP A 378 -12.40 -13.53 -23.91
CA ASP A 378 -11.21 -14.13 -24.52
C ASP A 378 -9.93 -13.54 -23.89
N SER A 379 -9.22 -14.35 -23.11
CA SER A 379 -7.96 -13.96 -22.44
C SER A 379 -6.82 -13.59 -23.41
N LYS A 380 -6.94 -13.93 -24.70
CA LYS A 380 -5.98 -13.50 -25.74
C LYS A 380 -6.24 -12.06 -26.20
N LYS A 381 -7.47 -11.58 -26.07
CA LYS A 381 -7.87 -10.23 -26.48
C LYS A 381 -7.77 -9.23 -25.33
N PHE A 382 -8.16 -9.65 -24.13
CA PHE A 382 -8.27 -8.77 -22.98
C PHE A 382 -7.46 -9.31 -21.80
N THR A 383 -6.74 -8.41 -21.15
CA THR A 383 -6.15 -8.66 -19.85
C THR A 383 -7.19 -8.50 -18.74
N ARG A 384 -6.97 -9.16 -17.60
CA ARG A 384 -7.87 -9.05 -16.44
C ARG A 384 -8.03 -7.61 -15.93
N PRO A 385 -6.97 -6.77 -15.83
CA PRO A 385 -7.13 -5.36 -15.47
C PRO A 385 -7.99 -4.57 -16.45
N GLU A 386 -7.89 -4.81 -17.76
CA GLU A 386 -8.72 -4.12 -18.77
C GLU A 386 -10.21 -4.46 -18.59
N VAL A 387 -10.54 -5.73 -18.39
CA VAL A 387 -11.94 -6.16 -18.16
C VAL A 387 -12.47 -5.61 -16.84
N ARG A 388 -11.66 -5.60 -15.79
CA ARG A 388 -12.03 -5.04 -14.48
C ARG A 388 -12.36 -3.55 -14.60
N GLU A 389 -11.56 -2.79 -15.33
CA GLU A 389 -11.81 -1.36 -15.57
C GLU A 389 -13.05 -1.14 -16.46
N ALA A 390 -13.26 -1.97 -17.48
CA ALA A 390 -14.48 -1.91 -18.30
C ALA A 390 -15.75 -2.18 -17.46
N ILE A 391 -15.71 -3.16 -16.55
CA ILE A 391 -16.81 -3.44 -15.61
C ILE A 391 -17.05 -2.26 -14.68
N ARG A 392 -16.00 -1.60 -14.19
CA ARG A 392 -16.12 -0.40 -13.35
C ARG A 392 -16.82 0.73 -14.10
N GLN A 393 -16.44 0.96 -15.36
CA GLN A 393 -17.06 1.99 -16.21
C GLN A 393 -18.53 1.67 -16.50
N HIS A 394 -18.86 0.41 -16.78
CA HIS A 394 -20.25 -0.01 -16.99
C HIS A 394 -21.09 0.14 -15.71
N GLU A 395 -20.52 -0.13 -14.54
CA GLU A 395 -21.18 0.15 -13.25
C GLU A 395 -21.55 1.63 -13.11
N ASP A 396 -20.62 2.54 -13.47
CA ASP A 396 -20.85 3.98 -13.45
C ASP A 396 -21.99 4.37 -14.43
N GLU A 397 -22.04 3.76 -15.63
CA GLU A 397 -23.10 3.98 -16.63
C GLU A 397 -24.48 3.52 -16.15
N LEU A 398 -24.53 2.42 -15.38
CA LEU A 398 -25.76 1.92 -14.76
C LEU A 398 -26.21 2.76 -13.54
N GLY A 399 -25.38 3.69 -13.06
CA GLY A 399 -25.65 4.48 -11.86
C GLY A 399 -25.63 3.65 -10.58
N TYR A 400 -24.89 2.54 -10.58
CA TYR A 400 -24.77 1.66 -9.42
C TYR A 400 -23.82 2.33 -8.42
N THR A 401 -24.33 2.61 -7.23
CA THR A 401 -23.60 3.35 -6.18
C THR A 401 -23.37 2.51 -4.92
N SER A 402 -24.01 1.34 -4.84
CA SER A 402 -23.97 0.48 -3.67
C SER A 402 -24.02 -1.00 -4.03
N LEU A 403 -23.60 -1.84 -3.08
CA LEU A 403 -23.65 -3.29 -3.24
C LEU A 403 -25.10 -3.81 -3.42
N ASN A 404 -26.11 -3.08 -2.92
CA ASN A 404 -27.52 -3.44 -3.07
C ASN A 404 -28.03 -3.40 -4.52
N ASN A 405 -27.26 -2.80 -5.44
CA ASN A 405 -27.59 -2.81 -6.87
C ASN A 405 -27.27 -4.16 -7.56
N TYR A 406 -26.64 -5.10 -6.84
CA TYR A 406 -26.21 -6.38 -7.36
C TYR A 406 -27.03 -7.54 -6.78
N PRO A 407 -27.16 -8.67 -7.50
CA PRO A 407 -27.47 -9.94 -6.87
C PRO A 407 -26.35 -10.31 -5.90
N LEU A 408 -26.70 -10.69 -4.67
CA LEU A 408 -25.74 -10.94 -3.60
C LEU A 408 -25.78 -12.38 -3.09
N THR A 409 -24.60 -12.86 -2.71
CA THR A 409 -24.41 -14.05 -1.91
C THR A 409 -23.86 -13.63 -0.55
N CYS A 410 -24.65 -13.83 0.50
CA CYS A 410 -24.30 -13.47 1.87
C CYS A 410 -24.03 -14.73 2.72
N LEU A 411 -23.32 -14.53 3.84
CA LEU A 411 -23.20 -15.56 4.87
C LEU A 411 -24.57 -16.06 5.36
N SER A 412 -24.64 -17.33 5.73
CA SER A 412 -25.82 -17.91 6.35
C SER A 412 -26.04 -17.34 7.75
N ARG A 413 -27.27 -17.46 8.28
CA ARG A 413 -27.59 -17.01 9.64
C ARG A 413 -26.71 -17.64 10.71
N SER A 414 -26.34 -18.92 10.55
CA SER A 414 -25.47 -19.60 11.51
C SER A 414 -24.03 -19.08 11.44
N GLN A 415 -23.52 -18.78 10.24
CA GLN A 415 -22.21 -18.16 10.07
C GLN A 415 -22.17 -16.75 10.66
N ILE A 416 -23.20 -15.94 10.42
CA ILE A 416 -23.33 -14.59 11.01
C ILE A 416 -23.38 -14.67 12.54
N ALA A 417 -24.16 -15.59 13.10
CA ALA A 417 -24.22 -15.79 14.54
C ALA A 417 -22.86 -16.17 15.14
N LYS A 418 -22.11 -17.06 14.48
CA LYS A 418 -20.75 -17.45 14.89
C LYS A 418 -19.76 -16.28 14.82
N LEU A 419 -19.88 -15.41 13.81
CA LEU A 419 -19.05 -14.20 13.72
C LEU A 419 -19.33 -13.21 14.85
N LEU A 420 -20.59 -13.04 15.23
CA LEU A 420 -20.96 -12.22 16.38
C LEU A 420 -20.41 -12.81 17.67
N ASP A 421 -20.59 -14.11 17.90
CA ASP A 421 -20.09 -14.82 19.09
C ASP A 421 -18.56 -14.67 19.23
N ASN A 422 -17.81 -14.93 18.16
CA ASN A 422 -16.35 -14.72 18.14
C ASN A 422 -15.97 -13.26 18.44
N SER A 423 -16.73 -12.29 17.90
CA SER A 423 -16.46 -10.88 18.12
C SER A 423 -16.66 -10.46 19.57
N LEU A 424 -17.74 -10.95 20.20
CA LEU A 424 -18.05 -10.75 21.61
C LEU A 424 -16.98 -11.39 22.50
N GLN A 425 -16.61 -12.65 22.20
CA GLN A 425 -15.59 -13.36 22.95
C GLN A 425 -14.24 -12.63 22.90
N HIS A 426 -13.80 -12.19 21.73
CA HIS A 426 -12.54 -11.46 21.58
C HIS A 426 -12.57 -10.12 22.34
N GLU A 427 -13.65 -9.33 22.26
CA GLU A 427 -13.72 -8.07 23.01
C GLU A 427 -13.71 -8.33 24.53
N LYS A 428 -14.48 -9.31 25.00
CA LYS A 428 -14.53 -9.71 26.41
C LYS A 428 -13.17 -10.15 26.95
N GLN A 429 -12.39 -10.89 26.16
CA GLN A 429 -11.08 -11.37 26.59
C GLN A 429 -10.00 -10.29 26.54
N MET A 430 -10.00 -9.44 25.51
CA MET A 430 -8.98 -8.38 25.35
C MET A 430 -9.24 -7.16 26.23
N LEU A 431 -10.51 -6.82 26.44
CA LEU A 431 -10.94 -5.57 27.06
C LEU A 431 -12.13 -5.82 28.01
N PRO A 432 -11.97 -6.64 29.07
CA PRO A 432 -13.07 -7.07 29.93
C PRO A 432 -13.83 -5.90 30.60
N GLU A 433 -13.11 -4.87 31.04
CA GLU A 433 -13.70 -3.68 31.65
C GLU A 433 -14.53 -2.88 30.63
N PHE A 434 -13.98 -2.63 29.44
CA PHE A 434 -14.70 -1.95 28.36
C PHE A 434 -15.92 -2.76 27.90
N PHE A 435 -15.80 -4.08 27.80
CA PHE A 435 -16.89 -4.98 27.38
C PHE A 435 -18.11 -4.89 28.29
N THR A 436 -17.89 -4.74 29.60
CA THR A 436 -18.97 -4.58 30.59
C THR A 436 -19.47 -3.14 30.74
N ALA A 437 -18.76 -2.17 30.16
CA ALA A 437 -19.19 -0.77 30.16
C ALA A 437 -20.32 -0.54 29.15
N SER A 438 -20.97 0.62 29.25
CA SER A 438 -22.06 1.04 28.35
C SER A 438 -21.66 1.16 26.88
N ALA A 439 -20.35 1.24 26.58
CA ALA A 439 -19.79 1.26 25.23
C ALA A 439 -19.33 -0.13 24.72
N GLY A 440 -19.43 -1.18 25.55
CA GLY A 440 -18.98 -2.53 25.28
C GLY A 440 -19.98 -3.39 24.51
N GLU A 441 -20.49 -4.45 25.15
CA GLU A 441 -21.30 -5.51 24.52
C GLU A 441 -22.50 -4.98 23.73
N ASP A 442 -23.34 -4.15 24.34
CA ASP A 442 -24.57 -3.67 23.70
C ASP A 442 -24.28 -2.84 22.44
N VAL A 443 -23.24 -2.01 22.50
CA VAL A 443 -22.79 -1.22 21.35
C VAL A 443 -22.12 -2.10 20.30
N LEU A 444 -21.40 -3.16 20.69
CA LEU A 444 -20.87 -4.15 19.75
C LEU A 444 -22.00 -4.80 18.96
N ARG A 445 -23.04 -5.29 19.65
CA ARG A 445 -24.22 -5.89 19.03
C ARG A 445 -24.93 -4.90 18.10
N ALA A 446 -25.17 -3.67 18.58
CA ALA A 446 -25.80 -2.63 17.78
C ALA A 446 -24.99 -2.28 16.52
N ASP A 447 -23.66 -2.14 16.64
CA ASP A 447 -22.77 -1.89 15.50
C ASP A 447 -22.77 -3.07 14.51
N PHE A 448 -22.83 -4.31 15.02
CA PHE A 448 -22.92 -5.52 14.22
C PHE A 448 -24.23 -5.61 13.43
N ASP A 449 -25.34 -5.18 14.02
CA ASP A 449 -26.68 -5.26 13.40
C ASP A 449 -26.96 -4.12 12.41
N THR A 450 -26.04 -3.18 12.23
CA THR A 450 -26.23 -2.10 11.24
C THR A 450 -26.33 -2.66 9.80
N PRO A 451 -27.15 -2.04 8.92
CA PRO A 451 -27.23 -2.47 7.52
C PRO A 451 -25.88 -2.50 6.81
N LYS A 452 -25.00 -1.54 7.14
CA LYS A 452 -23.63 -1.47 6.60
C LYS A 452 -22.77 -2.66 7.04
N ALA A 453 -22.83 -3.04 8.32
CA ALA A 453 -22.09 -4.20 8.82
C ALA A 453 -22.63 -5.50 8.21
N GLN A 454 -23.95 -5.68 8.18
CA GLN A 454 -24.56 -6.87 7.57
C GLN A 454 -24.21 -7.00 6.08
N LEU A 455 -24.26 -5.90 5.33
CA LEU A 455 -23.90 -5.88 3.91
C LEU A 455 -22.41 -6.16 3.67
N SER A 456 -21.55 -5.89 4.65
CA SER A 456 -20.11 -6.20 4.57
C SER A 456 -19.81 -7.71 4.57
N PHE A 457 -20.80 -8.55 4.93
CA PHE A 457 -20.73 -10.01 4.89
C PHE A 457 -21.33 -10.61 3.61
N CYS A 458 -21.64 -9.76 2.63
CA CYS A 458 -22.13 -10.16 1.32
C CYS A 458 -21.07 -9.93 0.25
N GLY A 459 -21.05 -10.82 -0.76
CA GLY A 459 -20.31 -10.64 -2.01
C GLY A 459 -21.28 -10.60 -3.19
N VAL A 460 -20.82 -10.07 -4.32
CA VAL A 460 -21.58 -10.13 -5.57
C VAL A 460 -21.70 -11.59 -6.03
N ASP A 461 -22.91 -11.99 -6.40
CA ASP A 461 -23.17 -13.23 -7.13
C ASP A 461 -22.82 -13.01 -8.60
N ALA A 462 -21.52 -13.14 -8.91
CA ALA A 462 -20.96 -12.81 -10.22
C ALA A 462 -21.60 -13.62 -11.36
N GLU A 463 -21.96 -14.88 -11.11
CA GLU A 463 -22.66 -15.74 -12.07
C GLU A 463 -24.04 -15.19 -12.43
N LYS A 464 -24.78 -14.65 -11.45
CA LYS A 464 -26.05 -13.97 -11.76
C LYS A 464 -25.83 -12.67 -12.50
N VAL A 465 -24.79 -11.89 -12.16
CA VAL A 465 -24.48 -10.62 -12.85
C VAL A 465 -24.22 -10.84 -14.32
N ILE A 466 -23.36 -11.79 -14.70
CA ILE A 466 -23.00 -12.00 -16.12
C ILE A 466 -24.18 -12.48 -16.97
N ASN A 467 -25.23 -13.03 -16.33
CA ASN A 467 -26.45 -13.50 -16.97
C ASN A 467 -27.60 -12.47 -16.93
N ASP A 468 -27.43 -11.35 -16.21
CA ASP A 468 -28.41 -10.29 -16.05
C ASP A 468 -28.61 -9.51 -17.37
N GLU A 469 -29.85 -9.14 -17.68
CA GLU A 469 -30.21 -8.39 -18.88
C GLU A 469 -29.46 -7.04 -18.97
N ALA A 470 -29.24 -6.37 -17.84
CA ALA A 470 -28.51 -5.11 -17.76
C ALA A 470 -27.02 -5.24 -18.10
N TRP A 471 -26.47 -6.45 -18.05
CA TRP A 471 -25.04 -6.73 -18.28
C TRP A 471 -24.78 -7.46 -19.59
N ARG A 472 -25.77 -8.15 -20.16
CA ARG A 472 -25.64 -8.93 -21.39
C ARG A 472 -25.08 -8.10 -22.56
N GLY A 473 -25.69 -6.95 -22.84
CA GLY A 473 -25.27 -6.08 -23.93
C GLY A 473 -23.88 -5.46 -23.73
N PHE A 474 -23.38 -5.39 -22.50
CA PHE A 474 -22.01 -4.99 -22.21
C PHE A 474 -21.03 -6.12 -22.54
N PHE A 475 -21.30 -7.34 -22.08
CA PHE A 475 -20.43 -8.49 -22.33
C PHE A 475 -20.39 -8.90 -23.80
N GLU A 476 -21.50 -8.82 -24.55
CA GLU A 476 -21.53 -9.06 -26.00
C GLU A 476 -20.60 -8.11 -26.79
N LYS A 477 -20.35 -6.90 -26.27
CA LYS A 477 -19.40 -5.96 -26.88
C LYS A 477 -17.96 -6.35 -26.60
N LEU A 478 -17.68 -6.97 -25.45
CA LEU A 478 -16.35 -7.47 -25.08
C LEU A 478 -16.01 -8.81 -25.74
N GLU A 479 -17.01 -9.55 -26.24
CA GLU A 479 -16.78 -10.80 -26.98
C GLU A 479 -16.17 -10.54 -28.38
N LYS A 480 -16.61 -9.45 -29.03
CA LYS A 480 -16.19 -9.02 -30.37
C LYS A 480 -14.80 -8.40 -30.33
#